data_AF-A0A9P6G3M0-F1
#
_entry.id   AF-A0A9P6G3M0-F1
#
_cell.length_a   1.000
_cell.length_b   1.000
_cell.length_c   1.000
_cell.angle_alpha   90.00
_cell.angle_beta   90.00
_cell.angle_gamma   90.00
#
_symmetry.space_group_name_H-M   'P 1'
#
loop_
_entity.id
_entity.type
_entity.pdbx_description
1 polymer ?
#
loop_
_entity_poly.entity_id
_entity_poly.type
_entity_poly.pdbx_seq_one_letter_code
_entity_poly.pdbx_strand_id
1 'polypeptide(L)'
;MTSLNIYLYKIKAAETAECECGLIESIPHFLFCCRKWAEQRRRPQLEHGERFGDLSYALGDISSQKEGGESIVGPMQRGKPDTEVVRATIQFAMETRRLQAVSQDTASIEEDNNERQRLRIPTPTL
;
A
#
# COMPACT_ATOMS: atom_id res chain seq x y z
N MET A 1 11.76 8.30 0.51
CA MET A 1 10.52 7.51 0.65
C MET A 1 9.76 8.04 1.86
N THR A 2 8.59 8.66 1.67
CA THR A 2 7.79 9.20 2.77
C THR A 2 6.76 8.17 3.23
N SER A 3 7.12 7.35 4.22
CA SER A 3 6.21 6.41 4.89
C SER A 3 5.16 7.15 5.74
N LEU A 4 4.07 6.48 6.10
CA LEU A 4 2.99 7.07 6.90
C LEU A 4 3.52 7.42 8.30
N ASN A 5 3.29 8.66 8.73
CA ASN A 5 3.99 9.22 9.89
C ASN A 5 3.73 8.44 11.18
N ILE A 6 2.58 7.79 11.37
CA ILE A 6 2.33 6.98 12.56
C ILE A 6 3.33 5.82 12.72
N TYR A 7 3.74 5.18 11.63
CA TYR A 7 4.71 4.07 11.69
C TYR A 7 6.11 4.61 11.90
N LEU A 8 6.48 5.68 11.18
CA LEU A 8 7.78 6.34 11.32
C LEU A 8 7.99 6.85 12.74
N TYR A 9 6.98 7.45 13.35
CA TYR A 9 7.01 7.92 14.73
C TYR A 9 7.25 6.78 15.72
N LYS A 10 6.55 5.64 15.55
CA LYS A 10 6.73 4.45 16.41
C LYS A 10 8.16 3.91 16.38
N ILE A 11 8.83 3.97 15.24
CA ILE A 11 10.23 3.53 15.09
C ILE A 11 11.24 4.67 15.29
N LYS A 12 10.78 5.86 15.73
CA LYS A 12 11.60 7.06 15.94
C LYS A 12 12.34 7.57 14.69
N ALA A 13 11.83 7.22 13.51
CA ALA A 13 12.32 7.74 12.23
C ALA A 13 11.66 9.07 11.84
N ALA A 14 10.58 9.48 12.53
CA ALA A 14 9.97 10.80 12.43
C ALA A 14 9.74 11.37 13.83
N GLU A 15 9.85 12.70 13.96
CA GLU A 15 9.63 13.41 15.22
C GLU A 15 8.15 13.43 15.63
N THR A 16 7.23 13.38 14.67
CA THR A 16 5.78 13.41 14.91
C THR A 16 5.05 12.37 14.07
N ALA A 17 3.87 11.96 14.55
CA ALA A 17 2.93 11.12 13.80
C ALA A 17 1.93 11.95 12.97
N GLU A 18 2.05 13.27 13.01
CA GLU A 18 1.07 14.20 12.44
C GLU A 18 1.30 14.40 10.94
N CYS A 19 0.22 14.44 10.18
CA CYS A 19 0.19 14.95 8.83
C CYS A 19 0.23 16.48 8.86
N GLU A 20 0.71 17.09 7.79
CA GLU A 20 0.68 18.55 7.59
C GLU A 20 -0.72 19.17 7.70
N CYS A 21 -1.77 18.37 7.54
CA CYS A 21 -3.14 18.84 7.75
C CYS A 21 -3.55 18.97 9.23
N GLY A 22 -2.69 18.58 10.19
CA GLY A 22 -2.92 18.68 11.64
C GLY A 22 -3.57 17.46 12.28
N LEU A 23 -3.79 16.38 11.52
CA LEU A 23 -4.31 15.10 12.04
C LEU A 23 -3.23 14.04 12.01
N ILE A 24 -3.35 13.01 12.84
CA ILE A 24 -2.45 11.84 12.81
C ILE A 24 -2.52 11.15 11.45
N GLU A 25 -1.36 10.94 10.83
CA GLU A 25 -1.26 10.30 9.51
C GLU A 25 -1.31 8.77 9.64
N SER A 26 -2.50 8.20 9.42
CA SER A 26 -2.76 6.77 9.28
C SER A 26 -3.05 6.39 7.83
N ILE A 27 -3.13 5.08 7.51
CA ILE A 27 -3.51 4.61 6.16
C ILE A 27 -4.89 5.14 5.77
N PRO A 28 -5.96 5.02 6.59
CA PRO A 28 -7.27 5.57 6.23
C PRO A 28 -7.25 7.08 6.09
N HIS A 29 -6.50 7.78 6.95
CA HIS A 29 -6.36 9.22 6.83
C HIS A 29 -5.75 9.62 5.48
N PHE A 30 -4.64 8.99 5.10
CA PHE A 30 -3.96 9.25 3.82
C PHE A 30 -4.87 8.96 2.62
N LEU A 31 -5.47 7.76 2.58
CA LEU A 31 -6.25 7.28 1.44
C LEU A 31 -7.60 7.98 1.30
N PHE A 32 -8.28 8.33 2.38
CA PHE A 32 -9.70 8.72 2.34
C PHE A 32 -10.02 10.09 2.92
N CYS A 33 -9.26 10.58 3.92
CA CYS A 33 -9.66 11.77 4.69
C CYS A 33 -8.80 13.02 4.46
N CYS A 34 -7.50 12.87 4.20
CA CYS A 34 -6.56 13.99 4.22
C CYS A 34 -6.92 15.08 3.20
N ARG A 35 -7.22 16.29 3.68
CA ARG A 35 -7.60 17.43 2.82
C ARG A 35 -6.51 17.88 1.85
N LYS A 36 -5.23 17.64 2.19
CA LYS A 36 -4.08 17.95 1.35
C LYS A 36 -4.16 17.26 -0.02
N TRP A 37 -4.75 16.07 -0.06
CA TRP A 37 -4.80 15.21 -1.24
C TRP A 37 -6.16 15.19 -1.92
N ALA A 38 -7.02 16.18 -1.64
CA ALA A 38 -8.38 16.21 -2.14
C ALA A 38 -8.45 16.15 -3.68
N GLU A 39 -7.54 16.83 -4.37
CA GLU A 39 -7.52 16.86 -5.84
C GLU A 39 -7.15 15.51 -6.46
N GLN A 40 -6.09 14.87 -5.95
CA GLN A 40 -5.62 13.56 -6.38
C GLN A 40 -6.63 12.46 -6.04
N ARG A 41 -7.40 12.65 -4.96
CA ARG A 41 -8.39 11.66 -4.50
C ARG A 41 -9.67 11.61 -5.34
N ARG A 42 -9.92 12.59 -6.22
CA ARG A 42 -11.13 12.60 -7.06
C ARG A 42 -11.31 11.33 -7.88
N ARG A 43 -10.22 10.81 -8.46
CA ARG A 43 -10.24 9.57 -9.25
C ARG A 43 -10.57 8.35 -8.41
N PRO A 44 -9.81 7.98 -7.36
CA PRO A 44 -10.17 6.83 -6.52
C PRO A 44 -11.54 6.99 -5.87
N GLN A 45 -11.98 8.21 -5.53
CA GLN A 45 -13.33 8.43 -5.01
C GLN A 45 -14.42 8.05 -6.03
N LEU A 46 -14.21 8.34 -7.31
CA LEU A 46 -15.12 7.93 -8.37
C LEU A 46 -15.11 6.42 -8.59
N GLU A 47 -13.93 5.81 -8.68
CA GLU A 47 -13.77 4.38 -8.94
C GLU A 47 -14.25 3.51 -7.76
N HIS A 48 -14.06 3.96 -6.52
CA HIS A 48 -14.48 3.21 -5.33
C HIS A 48 -16.01 3.27 -5.13
N GLY A 49 -16.67 4.30 -5.68
CA GLY A 49 -18.12 4.49 -5.61
C GLY A 49 -18.65 4.42 -4.18
N GLU A 50 -19.68 3.59 -3.96
CA GLU A 50 -20.34 3.41 -2.67
C GLU A 50 -19.44 2.79 -1.59
N ARG A 51 -18.34 2.14 -2.00
CA ARG A 51 -17.38 1.50 -1.09
C ARG A 51 -16.19 2.38 -0.76
N PHE A 52 -16.23 3.66 -1.12
CA PHE A 52 -15.18 4.61 -0.76
C PHE A 52 -15.03 4.70 0.77
N GLY A 53 -13.81 4.47 1.26
CA GLY A 53 -13.51 4.38 2.69
C GLY A 53 -13.33 2.96 3.22
N ASP A 54 -13.71 1.94 2.44
CA ASP A 54 -13.37 0.54 2.74
C ASP A 54 -11.89 0.27 2.40
N LEU A 55 -11.07 0.19 3.44
CA LEU A 55 -9.64 -0.06 3.31
C LEU A 55 -9.35 -1.41 2.65
N SER A 56 -10.10 -2.46 3.02
CA SER A 56 -9.91 -3.79 2.46
C SER A 56 -10.17 -3.74 0.95
N TYR A 57 -11.29 -3.16 0.54
CA TYR A 57 -11.64 -3.01 -0.86
C TYR A 57 -10.60 -2.22 -1.67
N ALA A 58 -10.16 -1.06 -1.15
CA ALA A 58 -9.18 -0.20 -1.80
C ALA A 58 -7.83 -0.89 -2.02
N LEU A 59 -7.47 -1.85 -1.16
CA LEU A 59 -6.24 -2.63 -1.23
C LEU A 59 -6.41 -3.98 -1.94
N GLY A 60 -7.61 -4.29 -2.41
CA GLY A 60 -7.93 -5.56 -3.06
C GLY A 60 -8.06 -6.74 -2.10
N ASP A 61 -8.19 -6.46 -0.80
CA ASP A 61 -8.63 -7.46 0.17
C ASP A 61 -10.14 -7.64 0.08
N ILE A 62 -10.54 -8.89 0.06
CA ILE A 62 -11.92 -9.29 -0.16
C ILE A 62 -12.52 -9.46 1.22
N SER A 63 -13.07 -8.38 1.78
CA SER A 63 -14.02 -8.56 2.88
C SER A 63 -15.17 -9.38 2.31
N SER A 64 -15.34 -10.58 2.85
CA SER A 64 -16.47 -11.45 2.55
C SER A 64 -17.71 -10.75 3.09
N GLN A 65 -18.34 -9.90 2.28
CA GLN A 65 -19.70 -9.46 2.55
C GLN A 65 -20.62 -10.65 2.25
N LYS A 66 -20.66 -11.61 3.18
CA LYS A 66 -21.88 -12.39 3.39
C LYS A 66 -22.68 -11.65 4.44
N GLU A 67 -23.71 -10.93 4.00
CA GLU A 67 -24.88 -10.76 4.84
C GLU A 67 -25.42 -12.16 5.14
N GLY A 68 -25.43 -12.55 6.42
CA GLY A 68 -25.76 -13.90 6.86
C GLY A 68 -24.55 -14.60 7.46
N GLY A 69 -24.43 -14.46 8.78
CA GLY A 69 -23.30 -14.96 9.55
C GLY A 69 -23.06 -16.46 9.36
N GLU A 70 -21.86 -16.80 8.94
CA GLU A 70 -21.16 -18.02 9.33
C GLU A 70 -19.70 -17.86 8.91
N SER A 71 -18.83 -17.70 9.89
CA SER A 71 -17.40 -17.86 9.70
C SER A 71 -17.07 -19.30 10.07
N ILE A 72 -17.03 -20.17 9.08
CA ILE A 72 -16.54 -21.54 9.24
C ILE A 72 -15.46 -21.71 8.18
N VAL A 73 -14.25 -22.06 8.63
CA VAL A 73 -13.10 -22.37 7.79
C VAL A 73 -13.54 -23.32 6.65
N GLY A 74 -13.79 -22.74 5.49
CA GLY A 74 -14.26 -23.39 4.26
C GLY A 74 -13.58 -22.70 3.08
N PRO A 75 -13.43 -23.38 1.93
CA PRO A 75 -12.44 -23.02 0.92
C PRO A 75 -12.64 -21.56 0.52
N MET A 76 -11.62 -20.76 0.86
CA MET A 76 -11.51 -19.33 0.63
C MET A 76 -11.90 -19.07 -0.82
N GLN A 77 -13.15 -18.65 -1.06
CA GLN A 77 -13.58 -18.26 -2.39
C GLN A 77 -12.88 -16.94 -2.67
N ARG A 78 -11.67 -17.06 -3.23
CA ARG A 78 -10.84 -15.97 -3.71
C ARG A 78 -11.57 -15.33 -4.88
N GLY A 79 -12.51 -14.44 -4.59
CA GLY A 79 -13.05 -13.53 -5.59
C GLY A 79 -11.89 -12.80 -6.27
N LYS A 80 -12.06 -12.35 -7.52
CA LYS A 80 -11.03 -11.51 -8.15
C LYS A 80 -11.19 -10.10 -7.58
N PRO A 81 -10.12 -9.46 -7.07
CA PRO A 81 -10.22 -8.05 -6.65
C PRO A 81 -10.60 -7.17 -7.84
N ASP A 82 -11.29 -6.08 -7.55
CA ASP A 82 -11.58 -5.06 -8.55
C ASP A 82 -10.27 -4.34 -8.93
N THR A 83 -9.77 -4.67 -10.11
CA THR A 83 -8.46 -4.16 -10.55
C THR A 83 -8.49 -2.67 -10.85
N GLU A 84 -9.65 -2.08 -11.16
CA GLU A 84 -9.73 -0.65 -11.42
C GLU A 84 -9.67 0.16 -10.12
N VAL A 85 -10.33 -0.34 -9.08
CA VAL A 85 -10.23 0.22 -7.72
C VAL A 85 -8.80 0.15 -7.20
N VAL A 86 -8.15 -1.01 -7.30
CA VAL A 86 -6.76 -1.18 -6.86
C VAL A 86 -5.82 -0.29 -7.68
N ARG A 87 -6.00 -0.25 -9.01
CA ARG A 87 -5.21 0.61 -9.90
C ARG A 87 -5.38 2.09 -9.53
N ALA A 88 -6.59 2.54 -9.25
CA ALA A 88 -6.86 3.91 -8.83
C ALA A 88 -6.19 4.26 -7.50
N THR A 89 -6.20 3.33 -6.52
CA THR A 89 -5.50 3.49 -5.25
C THR A 89 -3.98 3.58 -5.43
N ILE A 90 -3.39 2.72 -6.27
CA ILE A 90 -1.95 2.75 -6.60
C ILE A 90 -1.59 4.07 -7.27
N GLN A 91 -2.37 4.49 -8.28
CA GLN A 91 -2.14 5.72 -9.01
C GLN A 91 -2.18 6.93 -8.08
N PHE A 92 -3.16 6.99 -7.18
CA PHE A 92 -3.23 8.01 -6.14
C PHE A 92 -1.97 8.04 -5.27
N ALA A 93 -1.48 6.87 -4.82
CA ALA A 93 -0.26 6.80 -4.02
C ALA A 93 0.98 7.28 -4.79
N MET A 94 1.02 7.04 -6.11
CA MET A 94 2.09 7.52 -6.97
C MET A 94 2.05 9.03 -7.19
N GLU A 95 0.87 9.59 -7.45
CA GLU A 95 0.68 11.04 -7.66
C GLU A 95 1.03 11.85 -6.42
N THR A 96 0.79 11.30 -5.23
CA THR A 96 1.20 11.90 -3.95
C THR A 96 2.68 11.70 -3.63
N ARG A 97 3.44 11.00 -4.49
CA ARG A 97 4.84 10.59 -4.30
C ARG A 97 5.10 9.75 -3.05
N ARG A 98 4.03 9.20 -2.45
CA ARG A 98 4.09 8.28 -1.32
C ARG A 98 4.43 6.86 -1.78
N LEU A 99 4.21 6.57 -3.06
CA LEU A 99 4.68 5.38 -3.77
C LEU A 99 5.52 5.82 -4.97
N GLN A 100 6.68 5.22 -5.17
CA GLN A 100 7.52 5.46 -6.35
C GLN A 100 7.45 4.23 -7.24
N ALA A 101 7.24 4.43 -8.54
CA ALA A 101 7.55 3.38 -9.49
C ALA A 101 9.06 3.20 -9.49
N VAL A 102 9.54 2.01 -9.15
CA VAL A 102 10.93 1.66 -9.37
C VAL A 102 11.09 1.53 -10.88
N SER A 103 11.52 2.61 -11.54
CA SER A 103 12.20 2.49 -12.83
C SER A 103 13.48 1.71 -12.54
N GLN A 104 13.62 0.56 -13.18
CA GLN A 104 14.81 -0.27 -13.08
C GLN A 104 16.01 0.49 -13.64
N ASP A 105 16.67 1.30 -12.82
CA ASP A 105 18.00 1.79 -13.13
C ASP A 105 18.92 0.55 -13.08
N THR A 106 19.36 0.12 -14.26
CA THR A 106 20.11 -1.14 -14.47
C THR A 106 21.36 -1.24 -13.61
N ALA A 107 21.91 -0.11 -13.15
CA ALA A 107 23.04 -0.05 -12.23
C ALA A 107 22.73 -0.63 -10.84
N SER A 108 21.54 -0.39 -10.29
CA SER A 108 21.18 -0.85 -8.93
C SER A 108 20.86 -2.34 -8.90
N ILE A 109 20.44 -2.92 -10.02
CA ILE A 109 20.16 -4.36 -10.16
C ILE A 109 21.47 -5.16 -10.18
N GLU A 110 22.50 -4.66 -10.85
CA GLU A 110 23.80 -5.33 -10.91
C GLU A 110 24.49 -5.35 -9.55
N GLU A 111 24.38 -4.29 -8.75
CA GLU A 111 24.93 -4.25 -7.39
C GLU A 111 24.22 -5.22 -6.44
N ASP A 112 22.88 -5.24 -6.39
CA ASP A 112 22.12 -6.18 -5.54
C ASP A 112 22.33 -7.64 -5.98
N ASN A 113 22.43 -7.89 -7.28
CA ASN A 113 22.70 -9.24 -7.79
C ASN A 113 24.13 -9.69 -7.46
N ASN A 114 25.13 -8.81 -7.59
CA ASN A 114 26.52 -9.10 -7.24
C ASN A 114 26.69 -9.35 -5.73
N GLU A 115 26.02 -8.55 -4.89
CA GLU A 115 26.06 -8.73 -3.43
C GLU A 115 25.42 -10.06 -3.01
N ARG A 116 24.27 -10.42 -3.58
CA ARG A 116 23.66 -11.75 -3.38
C ARG A 116 24.54 -12.89 -3.88
N GLN A 117 25.29 -12.68 -4.96
CA GLN A 117 26.19 -13.69 -5.51
C GLN A 117 27.43 -13.88 -4.63
N ARG A 118 27.91 -12.81 -3.97
CA ARG A 118 29.00 -12.84 -2.98
C ARG A 118 28.62 -13.49 -1.66
N LEU A 119 27.35 -13.42 -1.26
CA LEU A 119 26.85 -14.04 -0.03
C LEU A 119 26.48 -15.52 -0.19
N ARG A 120 26.62 -16.11 -1.39
CA ARG A 120 26.44 -17.56 -1.57
C ARG A 120 27.56 -18.31 -0.85
N ILE A 121 27.19 -19.10 0.14
CA ILE A 121 28.09 -20.04 0.81
C ILE A 121 28.53 -21.08 -0.23
N PRO A 122 29.84 -21.26 -0.48
CA PRO A 122 30.32 -22.28 -1.41
C PRO A 122 29.88 -23.67 -0.95
N THR A 123 29.28 -24.44 -1.85
CA THR A 123 28.92 -25.83 -1.57
C THR A 123 30.19 -26.64 -1.35
N PRO A 124 30.35 -27.34 -0.20
CA PRO A 124 31.53 -28.15 0.03
C PRO A 124 31.58 -29.28 -0.98
N THR A 125 32.72 -29.39 -1.67
CA THR A 125 33.01 -30.48 -2.61
C THR A 125 33.44 -31.69 -1.79
N LEU A 126 32.75 -32.83 -1.96
CA LEU A 126 33.10 -34.11 -1.35
C LEU A 126 34.34 -34.72 -2.01
#